data_AF-A0A9D4E1N4-F1
#
_entry.id   AF-A0A9D4E1N4-F1
#
_cell.length_a   1.000
_cell.length_b   1.000
_cell.length_c   1.000
_cell.angle_alpha   90.00
_cell.angle_beta   90.00
_cell.angle_gamma   90.00
#
_symmetry.space_group_name_H-M   'P 1'
#
loop_
_entity.id
_entity.type
_entity.pdbx_description
1 polymer ?
#
loop_
_entity_poly.entity_id
_entity_poly.type
_entity_poly.pdbx_seq_one_letter_code
_entity_poly.pdbx_strand_id
1 'polypeptide(L)' 'MADQIIEGGRIIAYKIQWFNGIWSNWFVSGVNDLNIKFNLGPSGHCPGMKANTMTRFCGYFYDHNHHYIICKPK' A
#
# COMPACT_ATOMS: atom_id res chain seq x y z
N MET A 1 -14.23 -6.14 8.94
CA MET A 1 -14.03 -5.16 7.86
C MET A 1 -12.91 -4.26 8.33
N ALA A 2 -11.67 -4.56 7.96
CA ALA A 2 -10.48 -3.89 8.52
C ALA A 2 -10.07 -2.75 7.59
N ASP A 3 -10.73 -1.63 7.87
CA ASP A 3 -10.29 -0.24 7.80
C ASP A 3 -9.10 0.11 6.88
N GLN A 4 -9.43 0.88 5.83
CA GLN A 4 -8.52 1.38 4.80
C GLN A 4 -7.64 2.55 5.27
N ILE A 5 -7.24 2.57 6.54
CA ILE A 5 -6.85 3.80 7.21
C ILE A 5 -5.40 3.76 7.70
N ILE A 6 -4.56 4.62 7.11
CA ILE A 6 -3.34 5.10 7.76
C ILE A 6 -3.65 6.53 8.22
N GLU A 7 -3.44 6.83 9.50
CA GLU A 7 -3.72 8.14 10.12
C GLU A 7 -5.15 8.70 9.90
N GLY A 8 -6.18 7.87 10.02
CA GLY A 8 -7.57 8.33 9.84
C GLY A 8 -7.99 8.58 8.38
N GLY A 9 -7.10 8.43 7.39
CA GLY A 9 -7.38 8.71 5.98
C GLY A 9 -7.13 7.55 5.01
N ARG A 10 -7.73 7.66 3.82
CA ARG A 10 -7.60 6.68 2.73
C ARG A 10 -6.38 6.99 1.88
N ILE A 11 -5.50 5.99 1.68
CA ILE A 11 -4.38 6.13 0.74
C ILE A 11 -4.91 6.17 -0.69
N ILE A 12 -4.65 7.26 -1.40
CA ILE A 12 -5.02 7.44 -2.81
C ILE A 12 -3.88 7.01 -3.72
N ALA A 13 -2.63 7.32 -3.35
CA ALA A 13 -1.45 6.88 -4.05
C ALA A 13 -0.25 6.77 -3.11
N TYR A 14 0.75 6.00 -3.51
CA TYR A 14 2.02 5.90 -2.82
C TYR A 14 3.17 5.63 -3.77
N LYS A 15 4.40 5.87 -3.33
CA LYS A 15 5.62 5.44 -4.01
C LYS A 15 6.55 4.77 -3.01
N ILE A 16 7.41 3.89 -3.52
CA ILE A 16 8.32 3.05 -2.74
C ILE A 16 9.74 3.48 -3.08
N GLN A 17 10.60 3.63 -2.07
CA GLN A 17 12.02 3.84 -2.29
C GLN A 17 12.73 2.49 -2.34
N TRP A 18 13.37 2.18 -3.46
CA TRP A 18 14.18 0.97 -3.61
C TRP A 18 15.46 1.06 -2.78
N PHE A 19 16.13 -0.07 -2.54
CA PHE A 19 17.40 -0.13 -1.82
C PHE A 19 18.52 0.73 -2.43
N ASN A 20 18.44 1.04 -3.73
CA ASN A 20 19.36 1.96 -4.40
C ASN A 20 19.03 3.45 -4.17
N GLY A 21 18.05 3.76 -3.31
CA GLY A 21 17.61 5.11 -2.98
C GLY A 21 16.65 5.75 -4.00
N ILE A 22 16.42 5.11 -5.16
CA ILE A 22 15.54 5.61 -6.21
C ILE A 22 14.08 5.37 -5.83
N TRP A 23 13.23 6.37 -6.05
CA TRP A 23 11.80 6.23 -5.86
C TRP A 23 11.13 5.59 -7.08
N SER A 24 10.16 4.71 -6.85
CA SER A 24 9.26 4.20 -7.88
C SER A 24 8.38 5.32 -8.45
N ASN A 25 7.74 5.02 -9.59
CA ASN A 25 6.55 5.76 -10.01
C ASN A 25 5.43 5.63 -8.96
N TRP A 26 4.42 6.49 -9.08
CA TRP A 26 3.25 6.42 -8.22
C TRP A 26 2.40 5.17 -8.50
N PHE A 27 2.13 4.42 -7.44
CA PHE A 27 1.11 3.40 -7.37
C PHE A 27 -0.19 4.03 -6.86
N VAL A 28 -1.21 4.04 -7.69
CA VAL A 28 -2.53 4.58 -7.39
C VAL A 28 -3.43 3.42 -6.93
N SER A 29 -4.00 3.60 -5.74
CA SER A 29 -4.87 2.62 -5.08
C SER A 29 -6.03 2.20 -5.98
N GLY A 30 -6.09 0.92 -6.35
CA GLY A 30 -7.14 0.33 -7.19
C GLY A 30 -6.96 0.52 -8.69
N VAL A 31 -5.86 1.13 -9.14
CA VAL A 31 -5.56 1.34 -10.56
C VAL A 31 -4.37 0.51 -11.00
N ASN A 32 -3.21 0.70 -10.36
CA ASN A 32 -1.95 0.04 -10.72
C ASN A 32 -1.14 -0.42 -9.50
N ASP A 33 -1.75 -0.46 -8.32
CA ASP A 33 -1.09 -0.80 -7.06
C ASP A 33 -1.16 -2.29 -6.69
N LEU A 34 -1.74 -3.12 -7.55
CA LEU A 34 -1.89 -4.56 -7.35
C LEU A 34 -0.62 -5.31 -7.75
N ASN A 35 -0.12 -6.15 -6.85
CA ASN A 35 1.01 -7.05 -7.07
C ASN A 35 0.50 -8.46 -7.41
N ILE A 36 1.32 -9.23 -8.14
CA ILE A 36 1.02 -10.59 -8.60
C ILE A 36 1.05 -11.65 -7.48
N LYS A 37 1.44 -11.28 -6.26
CA LYS A 37 1.54 -12.18 -5.11
C LYS A 37 0.30 -12.08 -4.22
N PHE A 38 -0.19 -13.23 -3.74
CA PHE A 38 -1.30 -13.29 -2.79
C PHE A 38 -0.81 -13.02 -1.36
N ASN A 39 -1.63 -12.31 -0.58
CA ASN A 39 -1.40 -12.15 0.85
C ASN A 39 -1.72 -13.43 1.59
N LEU A 40 -0.76 -13.93 2.37
CA LEU A 40 -0.97 -15.07 3.27
C LEU A 40 -1.70 -14.69 4.57
N GLY A 41 -1.83 -13.39 4.86
CA GLY A 41 -2.51 -12.88 6.05
C GLY A 41 -2.80 -11.37 5.96
N PRO A 42 -3.53 -10.80 6.94
CA PRO A 42 -3.72 -9.35 7.04
C PRO A 42 -2.39 -8.67 7.36
N SER A 43 -1.94 -7.75 6.51
CA SER A 43 -0.75 -6.93 6.79
C SER A 43 -1.19 -5.54 7.26
N GLY A 44 -0.75 -5.13 8.45
CA GLY A 44 -1.04 -3.80 9.00
C GLY A 44 -0.32 -2.64 8.30
N HIS A 45 0.69 -2.94 7.49
CA HIS A 45 1.50 -1.94 6.80
C HIS A 45 0.79 -1.29 5.61
N CYS A 46 -0.26 -1.93 5.08
CA CYS A 46 -1.03 -1.37 3.99
C CYS A 46 -2.54 -1.64 4.09
N PRO A 47 -3.35 -0.59 3.91
CA PRO A 47 -4.79 -0.67 4.09
C PRO A 47 -5.48 -1.55 3.05
N GLY A 48 -6.55 -2.20 3.48
CA GLY A 48 -7.42 -2.99 2.59
C GLY A 48 -6.85 -4.35 2.17
N MET A 49 -5.79 -4.82 2.82
CA MET A 49 -5.22 -6.15 2.57
C MET A 49 -5.97 -7.23 3.35
N LYS A 50 -6.61 -8.15 2.64
CA LYS A 50 -7.24 -9.35 3.22
C LYS A 50 -6.37 -10.58 2.94
N ALA A 51 -6.44 -11.58 3.81
CA ALA A 51 -5.86 -12.89 3.51
C ALA A 51 -6.44 -13.45 2.20
N ASN A 52 -5.63 -14.14 1.42
CA ASN A 52 -5.96 -14.73 0.12
C ASN A 52 -6.46 -13.73 -0.95
N THR A 53 -6.14 -12.44 -0.81
CA THR A 53 -6.34 -11.44 -1.89
C THR A 53 -5.00 -11.07 -2.52
N MET A 54 -5.02 -10.62 -3.78
CA MET A 54 -3.84 -10.01 -4.41
C MET A 54 -3.32 -8.90 -3.49
N THR A 55 -2.03 -9.00 -3.16
CA THR A 55 -1.38 -8.00 -2.33
C THR A 55 -1.20 -6.70 -3.12
N ARG A 56 -1.10 -5.58 -2.42
CA ARG A 56 -0.68 -4.32 -3.02
C ARG A 56 0.83 -4.18 -2.91
N PHE A 57 1.44 -3.43 -3.82
CA PHE A 57 2.89 -3.20 -3.82
C PHE A 57 3.41 -2.72 -2.45
N CYS A 58 2.71 -1.81 -1.78
CA CYS A 58 3.16 -1.30 -0.48
C CYS A 58 3.16 -2.35 0.65
N GLY A 59 2.30 -3.37 0.60
CA GLY A 59 2.32 -4.42 1.63
C GLY A 59 3.35 -5.50 1.34
N TYR A 60 3.67 -5.71 0.06
CA TYR A 60 4.76 -6.60 -0.32
C TYR A 60 6.13 -6.00 0.02
N PHE A 61 6.31 -4.70 -0.23
CA PHE A 61 7.53 -3.96 0.07
C PHE A 61 7.44 -3.26 1.43
N TYR A 62 6.84 -3.91 2.44
CA TYR A 62 6.61 -3.29 3.75
C TYR A 62 7.90 -2.85 4.47
N ASP A 63 9.04 -3.45 4.12
CA ASP A 63 10.39 -3.14 4.63
C ASP A 63 11.05 -1.95 3.91
N HIS A 64 10.43 -1.40 2.87
CA HIS A 64 10.93 -0.24 2.15
C HIS A 64 10.35 1.07 2.72
N ASN A 65 11.04 2.19 2.43
CA ASN A 65 10.46 3.49 2.71
C ASN A 65 9.31 3.76 1.76
N HIS A 66 8.23 4.30 2.31
CA HIS A 66 7.04 4.67 1.56
C HIS A 66 6.76 6.16 1.68
N HIS A 67 6.23 6.73 0.62
CA HIS A 67 5.66 8.08 0.63
C HIS A 67 4.21 7.99 0.19
N TYR A 68 3.29 8.49 1.01
CA TYR A 68 1.85 8.32 0.82
C TYR A 68 1.17 9.65 0.51
N ILE A 69 0.16 9.60 -0.36
CA ILE A 69 -0.86 10.65 -0.51
C ILE A 69 -2.13 10.11 0.15
N ILE A 70 -2.52 10.75 1.24
CA ILE A 70 -3.65 10.34 2.07
C ILE A 70 -4.77 11.37 1.93
N CYS A 71 -5.97 10.90 1.58
CA CYS A 71 -7.19 11.70 1.68
C CYS A 71 -7.78 11.49 3.07
N LYS A 72 -7.72 12.52 3.92
CA LYS A 72 -8.35 12.51 5.25
C LYS A 72 -9.81 12.94 5.11
N PRO A 73 -10.78 12.23 5.72
CA PRO A 73 -12.15 12.70 5.80
C PRO A 73 -12.20 14.04 6.55
N LYS A 74 -13.08 14.94 6.11
CA LYS A 74 -13.34 16.23 6.78
C LYS A 74 -14.05 16.03 8.11
#